data_AF-A0A840BUA4-F1
#
_entry.id   AF-A0A840BUA4-F1
#
_cell.length_a   1.000
_cell.length_b   1.000
_cell.length_c   1.000
_cell.angle_alpha   90.00
_cell.angle_beta   90.00
_cell.angle_gamma   90.00
#
_symmetry.space_group_name_H-M   'P 1'
#
loop_
_entity.id
_entity.type
_entity.pdbx_description
1 polymer ?
#
loop_
_entity_poly.entity_id
_entity_poly.type
_entity_poly.pdbx_seq_one_letter_code
_entity_poly.pdbx_strand_id
1 'polypeptide(L)'
;MGSESGLSGQSWYGARHAQVRARRTSRIFQDQSALDVVQAVLGDYPIARFDVRVANAGTVAPRPLITQYRETDFDFVQRLLAEEGLSYWFE
;
A
#
# COMPACT_ATOMS: atom_id res chain seq x y z
N MET A 1 -11.51 8.03 -50.36
CA MET A 1 -12.51 8.70 -49.49
C MET A 1 -12.65 7.82 -48.26
N GLY A 2 -12.08 8.09 -47.08
CA GLY A 2 -11.63 9.35 -46.48
C GLY A 2 -12.69 9.91 -45.53
N SER A 3 -12.75 9.38 -44.29
CA SER A 3 -13.30 9.99 -43.05
C SER A 3 -13.32 8.89 -41.96
N GLU A 4 -12.41 8.80 -40.97
CA GLU A 4 -12.29 9.65 -39.76
C GLU A 4 -13.67 9.99 -39.17
N SER A 5 -14.00 9.88 -37.89
CA SER A 5 -13.31 9.58 -36.63
C SER A 5 -14.38 9.78 -35.54
N GLY A 6 -14.33 9.06 -34.42
CA GLY A 6 -15.34 9.22 -33.36
C GLY A 6 -15.12 8.35 -32.13
N LEU A 7 -13.88 8.35 -31.62
CA LEU A 7 -13.58 7.83 -30.29
C LEU A 7 -14.38 8.63 -29.24
N SER A 8 -15.11 7.94 -28.37
CA SER A 8 -15.47 8.45 -27.04
C SER A 8 -15.21 7.34 -26.03
N GLY A 9 -13.93 7.04 -25.85
CA GLY A 9 -13.46 6.37 -24.64
C GLY A 9 -13.69 7.35 -23.50
N GLN A 10 -14.73 7.12 -22.71
CA GLN A 10 -14.97 7.85 -21.47
C GLN A 10 -13.80 7.51 -20.52
N SER A 11 -12.80 8.38 -20.58
CA SER A 11 -11.56 8.32 -19.83
C SER A 11 -11.85 8.70 -18.39
N TRP A 12 -11.99 7.69 -17.52
CA TRP A 12 -12.03 7.88 -16.08
C TRP A 12 -10.61 8.18 -15.54
N TYR A 13 -10.07 9.34 -15.89
CA TYR A 13 -8.84 9.88 -15.30
C TYR A 13 -9.19 10.69 -14.05
N GLY A 14 -9.46 10.02 -12.94
CA GLY A 14 -9.80 10.72 -11.69
C GLY A 14 -9.76 9.93 -10.38
N ALA A 15 -9.26 8.69 -10.36
CA ALA A 15 -9.38 7.84 -9.16
C ALA A 15 -8.14 6.95 -8.90
N ARG A 16 -6.92 7.50 -9.03
CA ARG A 16 -5.70 6.66 -9.02
C ARG A 16 -4.92 6.59 -7.70
N HIS A 17 -5.15 7.51 -6.76
CA HIS A 17 -4.41 7.56 -5.47
C HIS A 17 -5.31 7.58 -4.24
N ALA A 18 -6.63 7.62 -4.41
CA ALA A 18 -7.58 7.88 -3.32
C ALA A 18 -7.89 6.64 -2.45
N GLN A 19 -7.66 5.43 -2.94
CA GLN A 19 -8.16 4.21 -2.28
C GLN A 19 -7.39 3.81 -1.01
N VAL A 20 -6.06 3.90 -0.99
CA VAL A 20 -5.24 3.59 0.21
C VAL A 20 -5.51 4.60 1.34
N ARG A 21 -5.84 5.84 1.00
CA ARG A 21 -6.04 6.94 1.97
C ARG A 21 -7.43 6.94 2.63
N ALA A 22 -8.39 6.15 2.14
CA ALA A 22 -9.79 6.23 2.58
C ALA A 22 -10.26 5.03 3.41
N ARG A 23 -9.61 3.86 3.30
CA ARG A 23 -10.02 2.66 4.04
C ARG A 23 -9.44 2.66 5.44
N ARG A 24 -10.30 2.95 6.41
CA ARG A 24 -10.05 2.74 7.85
C ARG A 24 -10.57 1.36 8.24
N THR A 25 -9.71 0.50 8.76
CA THR A 25 -10.07 -0.87 9.13
C THR A 25 -9.48 -1.26 10.47
N SER A 26 -9.89 -2.42 10.97
CA SER A 26 -9.29 -3.08 12.12
C SER A 26 -8.87 -4.49 11.74
N ARG A 27 -7.56 -4.78 11.76
CA ARG A 27 -6.96 -6.06 11.36
C ARG A 27 -5.94 -6.52 12.39
N ILE A 28 -5.79 -7.83 12.51
CA ILE A 28 -4.81 -8.48 13.39
C ILE A 28 -3.92 -9.37 12.52
N PHE A 29 -2.62 -9.23 12.70
CA PHE A 29 -1.59 -10.04 12.07
C PHE A 29 -0.79 -10.73 13.18
N GLN A 30 -0.65 -12.04 13.10
CA GLN A 30 0.07 -12.87 14.08
C GLN A 30 1.29 -13.49 13.43
N ASP A 31 2.35 -13.61 14.21
CA ASP A 31 3.61 -14.26 13.85
C ASP A 31 4.18 -13.80 12.49
N GLN A 32 4.09 -12.50 12.22
CA GLN A 32 4.51 -11.86 10.97
C GLN A 32 5.47 -10.71 11.24
N SER A 33 6.42 -10.48 10.33
CA SER A 33 7.27 -9.29 10.37
C SER A 33 6.48 -8.06 9.95
N ALA A 34 6.96 -6.87 10.33
CA ALA A 34 6.36 -5.63 9.86
C ALA A 34 6.37 -5.53 8.32
N LEU A 35 7.38 -6.11 7.65
CA LEU A 35 7.46 -6.15 6.19
C LEU A 35 6.42 -7.08 5.56
N ASP A 36 6.20 -8.26 6.12
CA ASP A 36 5.15 -9.18 5.64
C ASP A 36 3.78 -8.51 5.70
N VAL A 37 3.52 -7.81 6.81
CA VAL A 37 2.26 -7.07 7.01
C VAL A 37 2.14 -5.92 6.03
N VAL A 38 3.20 -5.13 5.80
CA VAL A 38 3.19 -4.04 4.81
C VAL A 38 2.93 -4.60 3.41
N GLN A 39 3.57 -5.70 3.02
CA GLN A 39 3.32 -6.35 1.73
C GLN A 39 1.88 -6.85 1.60
N ALA A 40 1.33 -7.47 2.65
CA ALA A 40 -0.05 -7.93 2.65
C ALA A 40 -1.04 -6.77 2.48
N VAL A 41 -0.84 -5.66 3.19
CA VAL A 41 -1.71 -4.47 3.08
C VAL A 41 -1.60 -3.83 1.71
N LEU A 42 -0.39 -3.70 1.17
CA LEU A 42 -0.17 -3.09 -0.14
C LEU A 42 -0.59 -4.01 -1.30
N GLY A 43 -0.58 -5.33 -1.10
CA GLY A 43 -1.04 -6.32 -2.08
C GLY A 43 -2.53 -6.19 -2.44
N ASP A 44 -3.33 -5.60 -1.55
CA ASP A 44 -4.74 -5.27 -1.81
C ASP A 44 -4.91 -4.15 -2.88
N TYR A 45 -3.81 -3.50 -3.27
CA TYR A 45 -3.78 -2.35 -4.18
C TYR A 45 -2.93 -2.61 -5.44
N PRO A 46 -3.33 -3.54 -6.33
CA PRO A 46 -2.52 -3.98 -7.47
C PRO A 46 -2.23 -2.90 -8.53
N ILE A 47 -2.95 -1.77 -8.48
CA ILE A 47 -2.78 -0.64 -9.40
C ILE A 47 -1.64 0.30 -8.92
N ALA A 48 -1.29 0.25 -7.64
CA ALA A 48 -0.21 1.03 -7.09
C ALA A 48 1.07 0.17 -7.10
N ARG A 49 2.08 0.61 -7.86
CA ARG A 49 3.41 0.01 -7.82
C ARG A 49 4.10 0.52 -6.56
N PHE A 50 4.25 -0.34 -5.57
CA PHE A 50 5.03 -0.03 -4.37
C PHE A 50 6.38 -0.74 -4.47
N ASP A 51 7.46 0.03 -4.56
CA ASP A 51 8.82 -0.48 -4.39
C ASP A 51 9.26 -0.18 -2.96
N VAL A 52 9.03 -1.12 -2.05
CA VAL A 52 9.46 -1.00 -0.65
C VAL A 52 10.93 -1.40 -0.57
N ARG A 53 11.84 -0.43 -0.78
CA ARG A 53 13.28 -0.67 -0.61
C ARG A 53 13.70 -0.48 0.84
N VAL A 54 13.88 -1.59 1.52
CA VAL A 54 14.32 -1.63 2.91
C VAL A 54 15.83 -1.79 2.95
N ALA A 55 16.54 -0.76 3.43
CA ALA A 55 17.91 -0.96 3.89
C ALA A 55 17.82 -1.89 5.11
N ASN A 56 18.24 -3.15 4.95
CA ASN A 56 18.20 -4.23 5.95
C ASN A 56 16.88 -5.04 6.03
N ALA A 57 16.20 -5.28 4.90
CA ALA A 57 15.01 -6.15 4.83
C ALA A 57 15.15 -7.48 5.61
N GLY A 58 16.34 -8.07 5.60
CA GLY A 58 16.64 -9.37 6.23
C GLY A 58 16.71 -9.37 7.77
N THR A 59 16.57 -8.22 8.44
CA THR A 59 16.69 -8.13 9.91
C THR A 59 15.37 -7.85 10.63
N VAL A 60 14.26 -7.68 9.91
CA VAL A 60 12.96 -7.38 10.52
C VAL A 60 12.36 -8.67 11.09
N ALA A 61 12.49 -8.86 12.40
CA ALA A 61 12.00 -10.06 13.08
C ALA A 61 10.46 -10.12 13.10
N PRO A 62 9.85 -11.32 13.02
CA PRO A 62 8.43 -11.51 13.27
C PRO A 62 8.03 -11.04 14.67
N ARG A 63 6.83 -10.49 14.77
CA ARG A 63 6.22 -10.08 16.03
C ARG A 63 5.05 -11.00 16.37
N PRO A 64 4.81 -11.31 17.66
CA PRO A 64 3.67 -12.14 18.06
C PRO A 64 2.32 -11.56 17.64
N LEU A 65 2.23 -10.23 17.61
CA LEU A 65 1.00 -9.52 17.26
C LEU A 65 1.31 -8.15 16.67
N ILE A 66 0.73 -7.87 15.50
CA ILE A 66 0.65 -6.54 14.91
C ILE A 66 -0.83 -6.22 14.69
N THR A 67 -1.26 -5.04 15.13
CA THR A 67 -2.64 -4.60 14.99
C THR A 67 -2.70 -3.33 14.16
N GLN A 68 -3.64 -3.32 13.21
CA GLN A 68 -4.17 -2.10 12.61
C GLN A 68 -5.44 -1.80 13.38
N TYR A 69 -5.49 -0.73 14.17
CA TYR A 69 -6.68 -0.43 14.97
C TYR A 69 -7.23 0.94 14.63
N ARG A 70 -8.31 0.96 13.84
CA ARG A 70 -8.94 2.22 13.41
C ARG A 70 -7.91 3.16 12.80
N GLU A 71 -7.01 2.65 11.97
CA GLU A 71 -6.04 3.42 11.20
C GLU A 71 -6.37 3.26 9.72
N THR A 72 -6.02 4.25 8.89
CA THR A 72 -6.06 4.03 7.44
C THR A 72 -4.93 3.08 7.03
N ASP A 73 -5.06 2.39 5.91
CA ASP A 73 -3.97 1.54 5.40
C ASP A 73 -2.68 2.33 5.18
N PHE A 74 -2.80 3.60 4.75
CA PHE A 74 -1.67 4.51 4.64
C PHE A 74 -1.01 4.80 5.99
N ASP A 75 -1.78 5.26 6.99
CA ASP A 75 -1.24 5.60 8.31
C ASP A 75 -0.62 4.38 9.00
N PHE A 76 -1.25 3.21 8.82
CA PHE A 76 -0.76 1.94 9.34
C PHE A 76 0.59 1.55 8.76
N VAL A 77 0.73 1.61 7.42
CA VAL A 77 2.00 1.31 6.74
C VAL A 77 3.08 2.32 7.14
N GLN A 78 2.74 3.62 7.23
CA GLN A 78 3.69 4.64 7.69
C GLN A 78 4.20 4.35 9.11
N ARG A 79 3.30 4.00 10.03
CA ARG A 79 3.66 3.67 11.40
C ARG A 79 4.59 2.45 11.45
N LEU A 80 4.26 1.37 10.75
CA LEU A 80 5.08 0.15 10.72
C LEU A 80 6.47 0.41 10.16
N LEU A 81 6.58 1.18 9.07
CA LEU A 81 7.87 1.51 8.48
C LEU A 81 8.68 2.42 9.41
N ALA A 82 8.06 3.41 10.06
CA ALA A 82 8.74 4.29 11.00
C ALA A 82 9.28 3.56 12.23
N GLU A 83 8.55 2.57 12.77
CA GLU A 83 9.01 1.73 13.89
C GLU A 83 10.27 0.94 13.55
N GLU A 84 10.43 0.54 12.28
CA GLU A 84 11.62 -0.15 11.76
C GLU A 84 12.72 0.82 11.29
N GLY A 85 12.52 2.14 11.39
CA GLY A 85 13.45 3.16 10.90
C GLY A 85 13.49 3.29 9.37
N LEU A 86 12.42 2.90 8.69
CA LEU A 86 12.34 2.75 7.24
C LEU A 86 11.61 3.92 6.57
N SER A 87 12.01 4.21 5.34
CA SER A 87 11.37 5.18 4.45
C SER A 87 11.00 4.51 3.13
N TYR A 88 10.00 5.06 2.45
CA TYR A 88 9.52 4.58 1.16
C TYR A 88 9.17 5.77 0.26
N TRP A 89 9.12 5.54 -1.06
CA TRP A 89 8.66 6.53 -2.03
C TRP A 89 7.65 5.88 -3.00
N PHE A 90 6.83 6.72 -3.62
CA PHE A 90 5.88 6.32 -4.67
C PHE A 90 6.44 6.74 -6.03
N GLU A 91 6.26 5.90 -7.06
CA GLU A 91 6.55 6.21 -8.48
C GLU A 91 5.29 6.06 -9.34
#